data_AF-A0A817ZQ87-F1
#
_entry.id   AF-A0A817ZQ87-F1
#
_cell.length_a   1.000
_cell.length_b   1.000
_cell.length_c   1.000
_cell.angle_alpha   90.00
_cell.angle_beta   90.00
_cell.angle_gamma   90.00
#
_symmetry.space_group_name_H-M   'P 1'
#
loop_
_entity.id
_entity.type
_entity.pdbx_description
1 polymer ?
#
loop_
_entity_poly.entity_id
_entity_poly.type
_entity_poly.pdbx_seq_one_letter_code
_entity_poly.pdbx_strand_id
1 'polypeptide(L)'
;MPVCRLNAENPVFRAPLLFILIITFLCFLIFILHEYLTRVKHGIREIGAKQYQCFSTISDNSDDFRQNLLRPLLIERVPGTPGNARARQFIISKLQSINMWDIELDTFDEMTPSIAHLANKMRYTNVQGQYNLNQIDAIDMFVLLDLVGHQSMRFVNFFDRTTGKYFNRLRNIETQLLRSYNNNAYKKAAFSSDMHPGYVQDDHVPFLNLDVPILHLISFPFPPTWHTADDNEANLDFELITHFRNVMKIFVIEYLHLDPQIC
;
A
#
# COMPACT_ATOMS: atom_id res chain seq x y z
N MET A 1 5.66 -46.58 76.29
CA MET A 1 5.98 -45.43 75.42
C MET A 1 6.37 -45.96 74.05
N PRO A 2 6.04 -45.34 72.90
CA PRO A 2 4.93 -44.45 72.52
C PRO A 2 4.05 -45.07 71.37
N VAL A 3 2.73 -44.93 71.39
CA VAL A 3 1.88 -43.99 70.61
C VAL A 3 2.17 -43.92 69.09
N CYS A 4 1.26 -44.49 68.29
CA CYS A 4 1.00 -44.07 66.91
C CYS A 4 -0.50 -43.74 66.79
N ARG A 5 -0.82 -42.45 66.56
CA ARG A 5 -2.17 -41.99 66.23
C ARG A 5 -2.41 -42.15 64.74
N LEU A 6 -3.58 -42.68 64.40
CA LEU A 6 -4.12 -42.68 63.04
C LEU A 6 -4.76 -41.33 62.72
N ASN A 7 -4.55 -40.95 61.46
CA ASN A 7 -5.11 -39.84 60.70
C ASN A 7 -6.64 -39.76 60.77
N ALA A 8 -7.20 -38.58 60.46
CA ALA A 8 -7.92 -38.38 59.19
C ALA A 8 -8.65 -37.04 59.16
N GLU A 9 -8.05 -36.01 58.53
CA GLU A 9 -8.82 -35.00 57.79
C GLU A 9 -7.98 -34.57 56.57
N ASN A 10 -8.24 -35.19 55.41
CA ASN A 10 -7.77 -34.67 54.13
C ASN A 10 -8.85 -33.72 53.60
N PRO A 11 -8.61 -32.40 53.48
CA PRO A 11 -9.49 -31.55 52.71
C PRO A 11 -9.28 -31.88 51.23
N VAL A 12 -10.28 -32.50 50.61
CA VAL A 12 -10.39 -32.61 49.15
C VAL A 12 -10.28 -31.20 48.59
N PHE A 13 -9.17 -30.90 47.92
CA PHE A 13 -8.89 -29.63 47.26
C PHE A 13 -9.95 -29.38 46.17
N ARG A 14 -11.07 -28.74 46.54
CA ARG A 14 -12.06 -28.24 45.59
C ARG A 14 -11.53 -26.95 44.99
N ALA A 15 -10.66 -27.07 44.00
CA ALA A 15 -10.39 -25.96 43.08
C ALA A 15 -10.77 -26.31 41.63
N PRO A 16 -12.02 -26.75 41.30
CA PRO A 16 -12.20 -27.51 40.07
C PRO A 16 -12.87 -26.74 38.94
N LEU A 17 -13.51 -25.58 39.17
CA LEU A 17 -14.28 -24.92 38.11
C LEU A 17 -13.93 -23.46 37.88
N LEU A 18 -13.87 -22.63 38.93
CA LEU A 18 -13.60 -21.19 38.74
C LEU A 18 -12.22 -20.93 38.14
N PHE A 19 -11.20 -21.69 38.58
CA PHE A 19 -9.84 -21.58 38.06
C PHE A 19 -9.74 -22.05 36.60
N ILE A 20 -10.47 -23.12 36.25
CA ILE A 20 -10.55 -23.60 34.86
C ILE A 20 -11.26 -22.58 33.98
N LEU A 21 -12.37 -21.98 34.45
CA LEU A 21 -13.10 -20.94 33.72
C LEU A 21 -12.22 -19.71 33.47
N ILE A 22 -11.46 -19.25 34.47
CA ILE A 22 -10.54 -18.11 34.31
C ILE A 22 -9.44 -18.43 33.29
N ILE A 23 -8.83 -19.61 33.35
CA ILE A 23 -7.81 -20.02 32.38
C ILE A 23 -8.40 -20.11 30.97
N THR A 24 -9.57 -20.73 30.80
CA THR A 24 -10.21 -20.84 29.48
C THR A 24 -10.58 -19.47 28.93
N PHE A 25 -11.08 -18.54 29.76
CA PHE A 25 -11.38 -17.18 29.36
C PHE A 25 -10.12 -16.39 28.98
N LEU A 26 -9.02 -16.53 29.75
CA LEU A 26 -7.73 -15.92 29.42
C LEU A 26 -7.13 -16.52 28.15
N CYS A 27 -7.19 -17.84 27.95
CA CYS A 27 -6.77 -18.50 26.73
C CYS A 27 -7.62 -18.05 25.53
N PHE A 28 -8.92 -17.85 25.71
CA PHE A 28 -9.82 -17.34 24.68
C PHE A 28 -9.54 -15.86 24.38
N LEU A 29 -9.26 -15.03 25.38
CA LEU A 29 -8.81 -13.65 25.20
C LEU A 29 -7.45 -13.59 24.49
N ILE A 30 -6.51 -14.46 24.85
CA ILE A 30 -5.22 -14.58 24.18
C ILE A 30 -5.42 -15.09 22.76
N PHE A 31 -6.34 -16.03 22.51
CA PHE A 31 -6.66 -16.52 21.18
C PHE A 31 -7.31 -15.42 20.33
N ILE A 32 -8.30 -14.69 20.84
CA ILE A 32 -8.89 -13.53 20.16
C ILE A 32 -7.84 -12.45 19.93
N LEU A 33 -7.00 -12.15 20.93
CA LEU A 33 -5.93 -11.17 20.78
C LEU A 33 -4.88 -11.65 19.78
N HIS A 34 -4.55 -12.94 19.77
CA HIS A 34 -3.66 -13.55 18.80
C HIS A 34 -4.29 -13.46 17.41
N GLU A 35 -5.51 -13.94 17.20
CA GLU A 35 -6.23 -13.91 15.94
C GLU A 35 -6.44 -12.48 15.42
N TYR A 36 -6.72 -11.52 16.32
CA TYR A 36 -6.76 -10.09 16.03
C TYR A 36 -5.39 -9.55 15.61
N LEU A 37 -4.31 -9.95 16.29
CA LEU A 37 -2.93 -9.58 15.95
C LEU A 37 -2.37 -10.36 14.76
N THR A 38 -2.97 -11.51 14.39
CA THR A 38 -2.56 -12.43 13.34
C THR A 38 -3.56 -12.52 12.20
N ARG A 39 -4.51 -11.56 12.06
CA ARG A 39 -5.14 -11.28 10.76
C ARG A 39 -4.04 -11.38 9.73
N VAL A 40 -4.16 -12.38 8.84
CA VAL A 40 -3.06 -12.97 8.07
C VAL A 40 -2.14 -11.87 7.59
N LYS A 41 -1.00 -11.67 8.26
CA LYS A 41 -0.08 -10.60 7.89
C LYS A 41 0.52 -11.03 6.57
N HIS A 42 0.05 -10.41 5.48
CA HIS A 42 0.58 -10.68 4.16
C HIS A 42 2.11 -10.55 4.16
N GLY A 43 2.77 -11.60 3.71
CA GLY A 43 4.22 -11.72 3.69
C GLY A 43 4.78 -11.24 2.36
N ILE A 44 5.92 -10.55 2.39
CA ILE A 44 6.65 -10.17 1.16
C ILE A 44 7.50 -11.36 0.70
N ARG A 45 7.47 -11.68 -0.60
CA ARG A 45 8.36 -12.65 -1.23
C ARG A 45 9.44 -11.92 -2.02
N GLU A 46 10.62 -11.75 -1.42
CA GLU A 46 11.72 -11.00 -2.02
C GLU A 46 12.24 -11.64 -3.32
N ILE A 47 12.60 -10.80 -4.29
CA ILE A 47 13.30 -11.23 -5.50
C ILE A 47 14.81 -11.44 -5.26
N GLY A 48 15.46 -12.23 -6.11
CA GLY A 48 16.89 -12.52 -6.05
C GLY A 48 17.78 -11.43 -6.66
N ALA A 49 19.07 -11.44 -6.31
CA ALA A 49 20.06 -10.46 -6.78
C ALA A 49 20.16 -10.34 -8.31
N LYS A 50 20.03 -11.46 -9.04
CA LYS A 50 20.04 -11.46 -10.53
C LYS A 50 18.87 -10.68 -11.11
N GLN A 51 17.71 -10.69 -10.46
CA GLN A 51 16.52 -9.97 -10.91
C GLN A 51 16.71 -8.47 -10.71
N TYR A 52 17.30 -8.02 -9.59
CA TYR A 52 17.67 -6.61 -9.42
C TYR A 52 18.60 -6.10 -10.53
N GLN A 53 19.58 -6.91 -10.94
CA GLN A 53 20.47 -6.56 -12.06
C GLN A 53 19.73 -6.47 -13.39
N CYS A 54 18.71 -7.30 -13.59
CA CYS A 54 17.93 -7.25 -14.81
C CYS A 54 16.97 -6.05 -14.83
N PHE A 55 16.31 -5.72 -13.71
CA PHE A 55 15.54 -4.47 -13.58
C PHE A 55 16.43 -3.21 -13.67
N SER A 56 17.71 -3.29 -13.31
CA SER A 56 18.64 -2.17 -13.46
C SER A 56 19.11 -1.95 -14.90
N THR A 57 19.06 -2.98 -15.76
CA THR A 57 19.43 -2.92 -17.18
C THR A 57 18.25 -2.77 -18.12
N ILE A 58 17.03 -3.10 -17.66
CA ILE A 58 15.80 -2.74 -18.36
C ILE A 58 15.72 -1.21 -18.38
N SER A 59 16.23 -0.65 -19.48
CA SER A 59 15.72 0.58 -20.06
C SER A 59 14.26 0.32 -20.36
N ASP A 60 13.42 0.50 -19.34
CA ASP A 60 12.00 0.70 -19.53
C ASP A 60 11.92 1.74 -20.63
N ASN A 61 11.36 1.40 -21.79
CA ASN A 61 11.37 2.27 -22.95
C ASN A 61 10.71 3.60 -22.54
N SER A 62 11.52 4.55 -22.09
CA SER A 62 11.07 5.73 -21.36
C SER A 62 10.25 6.60 -22.29
N ASP A 63 10.58 6.51 -23.58
CA ASP A 63 9.81 7.05 -24.69
C ASP A 63 8.42 6.40 -24.80
N ASP A 64 8.26 5.08 -24.66
CA ASP A 64 6.93 4.46 -24.69
C ASP A 64 6.06 4.94 -23.51
N PHE A 65 6.61 4.96 -22.30
CA PHE A 65 5.88 5.49 -21.14
C PHE A 65 5.48 6.95 -21.36
N ARG A 66 6.44 7.79 -21.74
CA ARG A 66 6.22 9.23 -21.91
C ARG A 66 5.21 9.51 -23.02
N GLN A 67 5.37 8.86 -24.18
CA GLN A 67 4.57 9.12 -25.37
C GLN A 67 3.19 8.48 -25.30
N ASN A 68 3.11 7.21 -24.89
CA ASN A 68 1.93 6.39 -25.07
C ASN A 68 1.09 6.20 -23.81
N LEU A 69 1.63 6.56 -22.62
CA LEU A 69 0.92 6.49 -21.34
C LEU A 69 0.75 7.88 -20.69
N LEU A 70 1.82 8.68 -20.61
CA LEU A 70 1.79 9.95 -19.88
C LEU A 70 1.18 11.10 -20.69
N ARG A 71 1.72 11.40 -21.89
CA ARG A 71 1.28 12.57 -22.69
C ARG A 71 -0.23 12.64 -22.97
N PRO A 72 -0.95 11.53 -23.23
CA PRO A 72 -2.40 11.58 -23.38
C PRO A 72 -3.15 12.10 -22.15
N LEU A 73 -2.54 12.01 -20.96
CA LEU A 73 -3.08 12.51 -19.71
C LEU A 73 -2.60 13.93 -19.37
N LEU A 74 -1.58 14.47 -20.04
CA LEU A 74 -1.05 15.83 -19.82
C LEU A 74 -1.92 16.90 -20.49
N ILE A 75 -3.20 16.91 -20.12
CA ILE A 75 -4.22 17.86 -20.56
C ILE A 75 -4.97 18.43 -19.35
N GLU A 76 -5.60 19.58 -19.53
CA GLU A 76 -6.59 20.08 -18.57
C GLU A 76 -7.74 19.08 -18.45
N ARG A 77 -8.06 18.71 -17.20
CA ARG A 77 -8.98 17.61 -16.91
C ARG A 77 -9.85 17.88 -15.68
N VAL A 78 -10.29 19.12 -15.53
CA VAL A 78 -11.22 19.56 -14.47
C VAL A 78 -12.53 18.76 -14.56
N PRO A 79 -13.10 18.27 -13.44
CA PRO A 79 -14.37 17.53 -13.44
C PRO A 79 -15.47 18.21 -14.26
N GLY A 80 -16.22 17.42 -15.03
CA GLY A 80 -17.28 17.92 -15.91
C GLY A 80 -16.82 18.46 -17.28
N THR A 81 -15.51 18.61 -17.52
CA THR A 81 -14.99 19.11 -18.82
C THR A 81 -14.78 17.98 -19.84
N PRO A 82 -14.71 18.31 -21.17
CA PRO A 82 -14.34 17.34 -22.19
C PRO A 82 -12.95 16.72 -21.99
N GLY A 83 -12.01 17.48 -21.43
CA GLY A 83 -10.66 17.00 -21.12
C GLY A 83 -10.67 15.91 -20.04
N ASN A 84 -11.49 16.08 -18.99
CA ASN A 84 -11.69 15.05 -17.98
C ASN A 84 -12.31 13.77 -18.55
N ALA A 85 -13.35 13.91 -19.38
CA ALA A 85 -13.96 12.77 -20.06
C ALA A 85 -12.96 12.02 -20.97
N ARG A 86 -12.08 12.75 -21.67
CA ARG A 86 -11.02 12.16 -22.50
C ARG A 86 -10.00 11.40 -21.66
N ALA A 87 -9.55 11.96 -20.54
CA ALA A 87 -8.62 11.29 -19.63
C ALA A 87 -9.24 10.00 -19.06
N ARG A 88 -10.49 10.04 -18.62
CA ARG A 88 -11.25 8.86 -18.17
C ARG A 88 -11.31 7.78 -19.27
N GLN A 89 -11.72 8.16 -20.49
CA GLN A 89 -11.82 7.19 -21.59
C GLN A 89 -10.47 6.58 -21.96
N PHE A 90 -9.40 7.38 -21.92
CA PHE A 90 -8.05 6.88 -22.15
C PHE A 90 -7.66 5.80 -21.12
N ILE A 91 -7.86 6.06 -19.82
CA ILE A 91 -7.58 5.08 -18.76
C ILE A 91 -8.39 3.81 -18.96
N ILE A 92 -9.70 3.92 -19.19
CA ILE A 92 -10.59 2.78 -19.47
C ILE A 92 -10.03 1.97 -20.64
N SER A 93 -9.72 2.61 -21.77
CA SER A 93 -9.24 1.92 -22.97
C SER A 93 -7.93 1.15 -22.74
N LYS A 94 -7.02 1.72 -21.93
CA LYS A 94 -5.75 1.07 -21.59
C LYS A 94 -5.97 -0.15 -20.72
N LEU A 95 -6.80 -0.05 -19.67
CA LEU A 95 -7.12 -1.19 -18.81
C LEU A 95 -7.86 -2.29 -19.58
N GLN A 96 -8.81 -1.94 -20.44
CA GLN A 96 -9.53 -2.88 -21.30
C GLN A 96 -8.58 -3.65 -22.23
N SER A 97 -7.57 -2.98 -22.80
CA SER A 97 -6.62 -3.63 -23.72
C SER A 97 -5.76 -4.72 -23.08
N ILE A 98 -5.64 -4.75 -21.75
CA ILE A 98 -4.86 -5.75 -21.01
C ILE A 98 -5.68 -7.05 -20.82
N ASN A 99 -7.00 -7.02 -21.04
CA ASN A 99 -7.92 -8.17 -20.95
C ASN A 99 -7.79 -9.02 -19.66
N MET A 100 -7.39 -8.38 -18.56
CA MET A 100 -7.27 -8.98 -17.23
C MET A 100 -8.02 -8.19 -16.15
N TRP A 101 -8.55 -7.01 -16.51
CA TRP A 101 -9.19 -6.09 -15.58
C TRP A 101 -10.70 -6.13 -15.76
N ASP A 102 -11.42 -6.28 -14.66
CA ASP A 102 -12.82 -5.89 -14.57
C ASP A 102 -12.89 -4.38 -14.28
N ILE A 103 -13.82 -3.68 -14.94
CA ILE A 103 -13.87 -2.21 -14.92
C ILE A 103 -15.29 -1.77 -14.61
N GLU A 104 -15.44 -1.14 -13.45
CA GLU A 104 -16.67 -0.47 -13.02
C GLU A 104 -16.47 1.05 -13.04
N LEU A 105 -17.51 1.79 -13.46
CA LEU A 105 -17.53 3.24 -13.32
C LEU A 105 -18.42 3.65 -12.16
N ASP A 106 -17.81 4.17 -11.11
CA ASP A 106 -18.53 4.79 -9.99
C ASP A 106 -18.93 6.23 -10.36
N THR A 107 -20.17 6.40 -10.82
CA THR A 107 -20.68 7.69 -11.29
C THR A 107 -21.70 8.24 -10.29
N PHE A 108 -21.46 9.46 -9.82
CA PHE A 108 -22.31 10.15 -8.85
C PHE A 108 -22.26 11.67 -9.09
N ASP A 109 -23.24 12.38 -8.53
CA ASP A 109 -23.34 13.84 -8.57
C ASP A 109 -23.23 14.41 -7.15
N GLU A 110 -22.26 15.31 -6.93
CA GLU A 110 -22.03 16.00 -5.66
C GLU A 110 -21.65 17.46 -5.91
N MET A 111 -21.94 18.35 -4.95
CA MET A 111 -21.56 19.77 -5.04
C MET A 111 -20.04 19.93 -5.15
N THR A 112 -19.31 19.09 -4.41
CA THR A 112 -17.85 18.92 -4.51
C THR A 112 -17.56 17.44 -4.48
N PRO A 113 -17.24 16.80 -5.63
CA PRO A 113 -16.98 15.37 -5.68
C PRO A 113 -15.84 14.96 -4.73
N SER A 114 -16.06 13.89 -3.96
CA SER A 114 -15.06 13.35 -3.04
C SER A 114 -14.94 11.83 -3.13
N ILE A 115 -13.74 11.32 -2.97
CA ILE A 115 -13.49 9.87 -2.86
C ILE A 115 -14.17 9.24 -1.63
N ALA A 116 -14.64 10.05 -0.67
CA ALA A 116 -15.47 9.59 0.45
C ALA A 116 -16.74 8.88 -0.02
N HIS A 117 -17.27 9.25 -1.19
CA HIS A 117 -18.38 8.55 -1.83
C HIS A 117 -18.05 7.05 -2.02
N LEU A 118 -16.91 6.77 -2.65
CA LEU A 118 -16.46 5.41 -2.94
C LEU A 118 -16.20 4.62 -1.66
N ALA A 119 -15.51 5.21 -0.67
CA ALA A 119 -15.25 4.55 0.60
C ALA A 119 -16.55 4.12 1.31
N ASN A 120 -17.56 5.01 1.32
CA ASN A 120 -18.88 4.69 1.87
C ASN A 120 -19.61 3.61 1.06
N LYS A 121 -19.60 3.70 -0.27
CA LYS A 121 -20.18 2.67 -1.14
C LYS A 121 -19.56 1.29 -0.87
N MET A 122 -18.23 1.21 -0.79
CA MET A 122 -17.50 -0.03 -0.51
C MET A 122 -17.81 -0.59 0.88
N ARG A 123 -18.04 0.28 1.88
CA ARG A 123 -18.41 -0.14 3.24
C ARG A 123 -19.75 -0.89 3.29
N TYR A 124 -20.70 -0.51 2.43
CA TYR A 124 -22.04 -1.11 2.37
C TYR A 124 -22.20 -2.15 1.25
N THR A 125 -21.14 -2.45 0.51
CA THR A 125 -21.16 -3.44 -0.58
C THR A 125 -20.42 -4.70 -0.14
N ASN A 126 -21.08 -5.85 -0.19
CA ASN A 126 -20.45 -7.14 0.11
C ASN A 126 -19.53 -7.60 -1.03
N VAL A 127 -18.44 -8.27 -0.68
CA VAL A 127 -17.60 -8.96 -1.66
C VAL A 127 -18.41 -10.07 -2.33
N GLN A 128 -18.29 -10.20 -3.65
CA GLN A 128 -19.02 -11.23 -4.40
C GLN A 128 -18.69 -12.62 -3.83
N GLY A 129 -19.74 -13.39 -3.52
CA GLY A 129 -19.61 -14.73 -2.92
C GLY A 129 -19.25 -14.75 -1.44
N GLN A 130 -19.15 -13.60 -0.75
CA GLN A 130 -18.84 -13.52 0.68
C GLN A 130 -19.80 -12.57 1.42
N TYR A 131 -20.79 -13.12 2.12
CA TYR A 131 -21.85 -12.33 2.78
C TYR A 131 -21.41 -11.60 4.06
N ASN A 132 -20.27 -11.96 4.64
CA ASN A 132 -19.77 -11.40 5.91
C ASN A 132 -18.58 -10.44 5.74
N LEU A 133 -18.18 -10.13 4.50
CA LEU A 133 -17.05 -9.27 4.19
C LEU A 133 -17.50 -8.19 3.22
N ASN A 134 -17.40 -6.93 3.64
CA ASN A 134 -17.63 -5.81 2.73
C ASN A 134 -16.36 -5.49 1.92
N GLN A 135 -16.50 -4.67 0.89
CA GLN A 135 -15.38 -4.35 0.00
C GLN A 135 -14.27 -3.56 0.69
N ILE A 136 -14.54 -2.83 1.78
CA ILE A 136 -13.49 -2.20 2.60
C ILE A 136 -12.64 -3.25 3.31
N ASP A 137 -13.26 -4.27 3.90
CA ASP A 137 -12.55 -5.36 4.58
C ASP A 137 -11.64 -6.16 3.62
N ALA A 138 -11.92 -6.11 2.30
CA ALA A 138 -11.13 -6.77 1.27
C ALA A 138 -9.88 -5.99 0.85
N ILE A 139 -9.73 -4.72 1.24
CA ILE A 139 -8.53 -3.93 0.93
C ILE A 139 -7.42 -4.32 1.92
N ASP A 140 -6.45 -5.10 1.45
CA ASP A 140 -5.30 -5.51 2.26
C ASP A 140 -4.37 -4.31 2.58
N MET A 141 -4.15 -3.44 1.59
CA MET A 141 -3.41 -2.19 1.75
C MET A 141 -3.79 -1.19 0.65
N PHE A 142 -4.03 0.06 1.02
CA PHE A 142 -4.21 1.15 0.06
C PHE A 142 -2.88 1.90 -0.12
N VAL A 143 -2.24 1.69 -1.27
CA VAL A 143 -1.07 2.46 -1.71
C VAL A 143 -1.55 3.68 -2.49
N LEU A 144 -1.35 4.88 -1.94
CA LEU A 144 -1.72 6.14 -2.60
C LEU A 144 -0.47 6.83 -3.14
N LEU A 145 -0.43 7.10 -4.44
CA LEU A 145 0.64 7.86 -5.09
C LEU A 145 0.17 9.29 -5.31
N ASP A 146 0.93 10.28 -4.86
CA ASP A 146 0.64 11.69 -5.14
C ASP A 146 1.93 12.53 -5.29
N LEU A 147 1.86 13.61 -6.07
CA LEU A 147 2.95 14.56 -6.32
C LEU A 147 4.27 13.89 -6.75
N VAL A 148 4.18 12.88 -7.63
CA VAL A 148 5.29 12.08 -8.14
C VAL A 148 5.80 12.68 -9.46
N GLY A 149 7.12 12.89 -9.58
CA GLY A 149 7.77 13.13 -10.86
C GLY A 149 8.65 14.37 -10.96
N HIS A 150 8.55 15.31 -10.02
CA HIS A 150 9.48 16.44 -9.94
C HIS A 150 10.86 15.99 -9.43
N GLN A 151 11.94 16.66 -9.84
CA GLN A 151 13.30 16.35 -9.40
C GLN A 151 13.47 16.36 -7.87
N SER A 152 12.64 17.07 -7.10
CA SER A 152 12.69 17.10 -5.63
C SER A 152 11.97 15.94 -4.94
N MET A 153 11.40 15.00 -5.69
CA MET A 153 10.61 13.89 -5.17
C MET A 153 11.36 13.12 -4.07
N ARG A 154 10.71 13.00 -2.92
CA ARG A 154 11.21 12.32 -1.72
C ARG A 154 10.03 11.81 -0.91
N PHE A 155 10.03 10.54 -0.56
CA PHE A 155 9.00 9.91 0.26
C PHE A 155 9.49 9.73 1.69
N VAL A 156 8.57 9.82 2.65
CA VAL A 156 8.79 9.63 4.09
C VAL A 156 7.76 8.64 4.63
N ASN A 157 8.05 8.01 5.77
CA ASN A 157 7.12 7.08 6.38
C ASN A 157 6.08 7.83 7.24
N PHE A 158 4.82 7.84 6.81
CA PHE A 158 3.69 8.44 7.54
C PHE A 158 3.00 7.47 8.51
N PHE A 159 3.01 6.17 8.21
CA PHE A 159 2.18 5.16 8.90
C PHE A 159 3.00 3.98 9.40
N ASP A 160 4.03 4.26 10.21
CA ASP A 160 5.02 3.25 10.65
C ASP A 160 4.38 2.04 11.32
N ARG A 161 3.37 2.27 12.17
CA ARG A 161 2.70 1.22 12.93
C ARG A 161 1.94 0.22 12.07
N THR A 162 1.34 0.65 10.95
CA THR A 162 0.47 -0.20 10.12
C THR A 162 1.19 -0.70 8.87
N THR A 163 1.86 0.19 8.14
CA THR A 163 2.49 -0.12 6.84
C THR A 163 4.00 0.15 6.79
N GLY A 164 4.63 0.51 7.92
CA GLY A 164 6.07 0.78 8.00
C GLY A 164 6.96 -0.35 7.50
N LYS A 165 6.55 -1.62 7.67
CA LYS A 165 7.26 -2.78 7.09
C LYS A 165 7.33 -2.73 5.56
N TYR A 166 6.28 -2.24 4.90
CA TYR A 166 6.20 -2.11 3.45
C TYR A 166 6.98 -0.89 2.94
N PHE A 167 6.91 0.23 3.68
CA PHE A 167 7.76 1.38 3.39
C PHE A 167 9.26 1.04 3.50
N ASN A 168 9.66 0.33 4.56
CA ASN A 168 11.03 -0.17 4.68
C ASN A 168 11.40 -1.15 3.57
N ARG A 169 10.44 -1.93 3.06
CA ARG A 169 10.69 -2.78 1.90
C ARG A 169 10.97 -1.97 0.63
N LEU A 170 10.19 -0.91 0.35
CA LEU A 170 10.46 0.00 -0.76
C LEU A 170 11.87 0.60 -0.68
N ARG A 171 12.31 1.02 0.51
CA ARG A 171 13.68 1.49 0.76
C ARG A 171 14.75 0.44 0.47
N ASN A 172 14.51 -0.80 0.88
CA ASN A 172 15.43 -1.91 0.63
C ASN A 172 15.52 -2.22 -0.87
N ILE A 173 14.39 -2.25 -1.58
CA ILE A 173 14.35 -2.40 -3.04
C ILE A 173 15.15 -1.29 -3.72
N GLU A 174 14.91 -0.03 -3.35
CA GLU A 174 15.65 1.13 -3.87
C GLU A 174 17.16 0.97 -3.65
N THR A 175 17.58 0.60 -2.43
CA THR A 175 18.99 0.39 -2.09
C THR A 175 19.63 -0.69 -2.96
N GLN A 176 18.93 -1.79 -3.22
CA GLN A 176 19.44 -2.90 -4.04
C GLN A 176 19.50 -2.53 -5.53
N LEU A 177 18.51 -1.80 -6.04
CA LEU A 177 18.54 -1.25 -7.41
C LEU A 177 19.71 -0.28 -7.59
N LEU A 178 19.89 0.67 -6.66
CA LEU A 178 20.97 1.65 -6.71
C LEU A 178 22.36 0.99 -6.76
N ARG A 179 22.54 -0.12 -6.02
CA ARG A 179 23.78 -0.93 -6.07
C ARG A 179 23.96 -1.71 -7.37
N SER A 180 22.86 -2.03 -8.05
CA SER A 180 22.85 -2.82 -9.28
C SER A 180 22.97 -1.96 -10.55
N TYR A 181 22.87 -0.63 -10.43
CA TYR A 181 23.16 0.27 -11.54
C TYR A 181 24.67 0.32 -11.81
N ASN A 182 25.04 0.25 -13.09
CA ASN A 182 26.42 0.48 -13.50
C ASN A 182 26.84 1.92 -13.21
N ASN A 183 28.11 2.12 -12.85
CA ASN A 183 28.69 3.40 -12.44
C ASN A 183 28.35 4.51 -13.45
N ASN A 184 27.39 5.37 -13.07
CA ASN A 184 26.93 6.65 -13.66
C ASN A 184 25.45 6.71 -14.11
N ALA A 185 24.65 5.65 -14.02
CA ALA A 185 23.29 5.69 -14.56
C ALA A 185 22.29 6.51 -13.72
N TYR A 186 22.30 6.40 -12.39
CA TYR A 186 21.33 7.08 -11.51
C TYR A 186 21.75 6.95 -10.04
N LYS A 187 21.72 8.03 -9.25
CA LYS A 187 22.24 8.04 -7.85
C LYS A 187 21.32 8.69 -6.81
N LYS A 188 20.09 9.07 -7.18
CA LYS A 188 19.20 9.80 -6.27
C LYS A 188 18.24 8.85 -5.57
N ALA A 189 18.36 8.72 -4.25
CA ALA A 189 17.35 8.02 -3.47
C ALA A 189 16.12 8.91 -3.25
N ALA A 190 14.94 8.37 -3.52
CA ALA A 190 13.65 8.97 -3.25
C ALA A 190 13.09 8.55 -1.88
N PHE A 191 13.36 7.34 -1.37
CA PHE A 191 12.77 6.87 -0.12
C PHE A 191 13.66 7.17 1.10
N SER A 192 13.23 8.14 1.91
CA SER A 192 13.98 8.60 3.08
C SER A 192 13.95 7.60 4.24
N SER A 193 14.98 7.65 5.10
CA SER A 193 14.94 7.04 6.44
C SER A 193 14.01 7.74 7.42
N ASP A 194 13.59 8.95 7.09
CA ASP A 194 12.90 9.82 8.03
C ASP A 194 11.43 9.39 8.18
N MET A 195 10.98 9.42 9.43
CA MET A 195 9.57 9.30 9.76
C MET A 195 8.97 10.70 9.80
N HIS A 196 7.78 10.87 9.22
CA HIS A 196 7.06 12.12 9.33
C HIS A 196 5.84 11.93 10.24
N PRO A 197 5.83 12.55 11.44
CA PRO A 197 4.69 12.47 12.34
C PRO A 197 3.52 13.39 11.92
N GLY A 198 3.72 14.20 10.87
CA GLY A 198 2.72 15.11 10.34
C GLY A 198 1.64 14.40 9.52
N TYR A 199 0.50 15.06 9.39
CA TYR A 199 -0.67 14.57 8.69
C TYR A 199 -0.85 15.34 7.38
N VAL A 200 -0.96 14.62 6.27
CA VAL A 200 -1.30 15.19 4.96
C VAL A 200 -2.71 14.71 4.61
N GLN A 201 -3.62 15.64 4.37
CA GLN A 201 -4.98 15.30 3.92
C GLN A 201 -4.95 14.97 2.42
N ASP A 202 -5.48 13.81 2.08
CA ASP A 202 -5.51 13.29 0.71
C ASP A 202 -6.59 12.19 0.59
N ASP A 203 -6.71 11.55 -0.56
CA ASP A 203 -7.75 10.57 -0.89
C ASP A 203 -7.77 9.33 0.01
N HIS A 204 -6.69 9.07 0.75
CA HIS A 204 -6.63 7.97 1.70
C HIS A 204 -7.47 8.21 2.97
N VAL A 205 -7.83 9.45 3.29
CA VAL A 205 -8.43 9.80 4.59
C VAL A 205 -9.75 9.07 4.86
N PRO A 206 -10.72 9.00 3.92
CA PRO A 206 -11.95 8.25 4.15
C PRO A 206 -11.72 6.76 4.38
N PHE A 207 -10.70 6.16 3.74
CA PHE A 207 -10.35 4.76 3.90
C PHE A 207 -9.60 4.51 5.21
N LEU A 208 -8.70 5.42 5.61
CA LEU A 208 -8.02 5.38 6.90
C LEU A 208 -9.02 5.41 8.06
N ASN A 209 -10.07 6.21 7.95
CA ASN A 209 -11.16 6.29 8.95
C ASN A 209 -11.99 5.00 9.02
N LEU A 210 -11.87 4.11 8.04
CA LEU A 210 -12.49 2.79 7.98
C LEU A 210 -11.46 1.67 8.23
N ASP A 211 -10.35 1.99 8.91
CA ASP A 211 -9.28 1.08 9.33
C ASP A 211 -8.49 0.40 8.19
N VAL A 212 -8.53 0.95 6.97
CA VAL A 212 -7.71 0.46 5.86
C VAL A 212 -6.24 0.81 6.09
N PRO A 213 -5.29 -0.14 6.00
CA PRO A 213 -3.86 0.16 6.09
C PRO A 213 -3.41 1.04 4.92
N ILE A 214 -2.84 2.21 5.21
CA ILE A 214 -2.42 3.18 4.19
C ILE A 214 -0.90 3.18 4.02
N LEU A 215 -0.44 3.07 2.77
CA LEU A 215 0.93 3.37 2.37
C LEU A 215 0.90 4.62 1.47
N HIS A 216 1.09 5.79 2.08
CA HIS A 216 1.00 7.08 1.39
C HIS A 216 2.35 7.48 0.82
N LEU A 217 2.49 7.39 -0.50
CA LEU A 217 3.67 7.78 -1.26
C LEU A 217 3.41 9.13 -1.93
N ILE A 218 3.44 10.18 -1.09
CA ILE A 218 3.43 11.58 -1.52
C ILE A 218 4.81 12.22 -1.32
N SER A 219 5.26 13.01 -2.30
CA SER A 219 6.50 13.77 -2.15
C SER A 219 6.43 14.73 -0.97
N PHE A 220 7.38 14.66 -0.03
CA PHE A 220 7.50 15.58 1.10
C PHE A 220 8.94 16.08 1.30
N PRO A 221 9.17 17.41 1.37
CA PRO A 221 8.19 18.49 1.14
C PRO A 221 7.60 18.45 -0.28
N PHE A 222 6.45 19.11 -0.46
CA PHE A 222 5.78 19.15 -1.76
C PHE A 222 6.69 19.78 -2.82
N PRO A 223 6.55 19.39 -4.11
CA PRO A 223 7.29 20.03 -5.18
C PRO A 223 7.08 21.56 -5.19
N PRO A 224 8.10 22.37 -5.48
CA PRO A 224 7.97 23.82 -5.55
C PRO A 224 7.01 24.29 -6.66
N THR A 225 6.73 23.42 -7.64
CA THR A 225 5.76 23.65 -8.72
C THR A 225 4.32 23.33 -8.33
N TRP A 226 4.08 22.74 -7.15
CA TRP A 226 2.75 22.34 -6.72
C TRP A 226 1.79 23.54 -6.70
N HIS A 227 0.61 23.38 -7.31
CA HIS A 227 -0.39 24.43 -7.51
C HIS A 227 0.10 25.66 -8.30
N THR A 228 1.10 25.49 -9.18
CA THR A 228 1.53 26.52 -10.13
C THR A 228 1.41 26.01 -11.57
N ALA A 229 1.46 26.92 -12.55
CA ALA A 229 1.50 26.55 -13.97
C ALA A 229 2.82 25.86 -14.38
N ASP A 230 3.82 25.87 -13.50
CA ASP A 230 5.09 25.17 -13.70
C ASP A 230 4.97 23.66 -13.42
N ASP A 231 3.86 23.18 -12.86
CA ASP A 231 3.56 21.75 -12.80
C ASP A 231 3.14 21.21 -14.18
N ASN A 232 4.16 21.03 -15.04
CA ASN A 232 4.01 20.66 -16.44
C ASN A 232 5.11 19.68 -16.88
N GLU A 233 5.00 19.16 -18.11
CA GLU A 233 5.91 18.13 -18.63
C GLU A 233 7.39 18.53 -18.58
N ALA A 234 7.70 19.83 -18.72
CA ALA A 234 9.07 20.32 -18.77
C ALA A 234 9.80 20.23 -17.41
N ASN A 235 9.05 20.19 -16.30
CA ASN A 235 9.60 20.09 -14.95
C ASN A 235 9.58 18.65 -14.40
N LEU A 236 9.27 17.65 -15.23
CA LEU A 236 9.37 16.24 -14.88
C LEU A 236 10.79 15.71 -15.03
N ASP A 237 11.24 14.96 -14.03
CA ASP A 237 12.51 14.23 -14.04
C ASP A 237 12.25 12.76 -14.46
N PHE A 238 12.42 12.48 -15.75
CA PHE A 238 12.12 11.16 -16.31
C PHE A 238 13.08 10.05 -15.86
N GLU A 239 14.30 10.39 -15.45
CA GLU A 239 15.23 9.41 -14.88
C GLU A 239 14.76 8.98 -13.49
N LEU A 240 14.38 9.94 -12.65
CA LEU A 240 13.79 9.72 -11.32
C LEU A 240 12.44 9.01 -11.39
N ILE A 241 11.59 9.35 -12.36
CA ILE A 241 10.33 8.62 -12.63
C ILE A 241 10.63 7.17 -13.01
N THR A 242 11.60 6.93 -13.89
CA THR A 242 11.95 5.57 -14.33
C THR A 242 12.49 4.73 -13.17
N HIS A 243 13.35 5.32 -12.33
CA HIS A 243 13.82 4.67 -11.11
C HIS A 243 12.67 4.30 -10.17
N PHE A 244 11.79 5.25 -9.87
CA PHE A 244 10.63 5.02 -9.02
C PHE A 244 9.71 3.93 -9.57
N ARG A 245 9.47 3.91 -10.89
CA ARG A 245 8.68 2.85 -11.55
C ARG A 245 9.30 1.47 -11.34
N ASN A 246 10.63 1.35 -11.42
CA ASN A 246 11.30 0.06 -11.16
C ASN A 246 11.18 -0.38 -9.70
N VAL A 247 11.28 0.55 -8.74
CA VAL A 247 11.03 0.25 -7.32
C VAL A 247 9.60 -0.26 -7.12
N MET A 248 8.61 0.42 -7.70
CA MET A 248 7.19 0.04 -7.58
C MET A 248 6.88 -1.30 -8.28
N LYS A 249 7.46 -1.55 -9.46
CA LYS A 249 7.30 -2.83 -10.17
C LYS A 249 7.79 -4.00 -9.32
N ILE A 250 9.00 -3.89 -8.76
CA ILE A 250 9.54 -4.93 -7.88
C ILE A 250 8.65 -5.08 -6.65
N PHE A 251 8.24 -3.98 -6.01
CA PHE A 251 7.36 -4.05 -4.85
C PHE A 251 6.05 -4.80 -5.14
N VAL A 252 5.39 -4.52 -6.27
CA VAL A 252 4.17 -5.22 -6.69
C VAL A 252 4.43 -6.70 -6.96
N ILE A 253 5.54 -7.04 -7.63
CA ILE A 253 5.94 -8.45 -7.87
C ILE A 253 6.14 -9.19 -6.54
N GLU A 254 6.85 -8.59 -5.59
CA GLU A 254 7.13 -9.19 -4.29
C GLU A 254 5.90 -9.25 -3.38
N TYR A 255 4.99 -8.28 -3.50
CA TYR A 255 3.74 -8.25 -2.77
C TYR A 255 2.79 -9.32 -3.30
N LEU A 256 2.50 -9.33 -4.60
CA LEU A 256 1.53 -10.25 -5.20
C LEU A 256 2.11 -11.65 -5.48
N HIS A 257 3.36 -11.90 -5.09
CA HIS A 257 4.07 -13.17 -5.33
C HIS A 257 4.06 -13.56 -6.81
N LEU A 258 4.17 -12.57 -7.70
CA LEU A 258 4.21 -12.80 -9.13
C LEU A 258 5.51 -13.50 -9.49
N ASP A 259 5.45 -14.36 -10.49
CA ASP A 259 6.64 -14.86 -11.15
C ASP A 259 7.28 -13.68 -11.89
N PRO A 260 8.52 -13.28 -11.57
CA PRO A 260 9.24 -12.26 -12.30
C PRO A 260 9.65 -12.82 -13.67
N GLN A 261 8.69 -13.11 -14.54
CA GLN A 261 8.94 -13.46 -15.95
C GLN A 261 9.50 -12.29 -16.76
N ILE A 262 9.49 -11.11 -16.14
CA ILE A 262 10.32 -9.99 -16.53
C ILE A 262 11.69 -10.34 -15.93
N CYS A 263 12.51 -11.04 -16.73
CA CYS A 263 13.82 -11.69 -16.44
C CYS A 263 13.74 -13.21 -16.16
#